data_AF-L9W163-F1
#
_entry.id   AF-L9W163-F1
#
_cell.length_a   1.000
_cell.length_b   1.000
_cell.length_c   1.000
_cell.angle_alpha   90.00
_cell.angle_beta   90.00
_cell.angle_gamma   90.00
#
_symmetry.space_group_name_H-M   'P 1'
#
loop_
_entity.id
_entity.type
_entity.pdbx_description
1 polymer ?
#
loop_
_entity_poly.entity_id
_entity_poly.type
_entity_poly.pdbx_seq_one_letter_code
_entity_poly.pdbx_strand_id
1 'polypeptide(L)' 'MAISQSPTDADLHCPDCTGTLAVRHDALECEECGYVPRHGSD' A
#
# COMPACT_ATOMS: atom_id res chain seq x y z
N MET A 1 -1.77 3.78 -29.83
CA MET A 1 -0.99 4.07 -28.61
C MET A 1 -1.57 3.22 -27.51
N ALA A 2 -0.87 2.16 -27.10
CA ALA A 2 -1.29 1.35 -25.97
C ALA A 2 -0.76 2.04 -24.71
N ILE A 3 -1.65 2.59 -23.90
CA ILE A 3 -1.33 2.90 -22.51
C ILE A 3 -1.10 1.56 -21.83
N SER A 4 0.16 1.13 -21.74
CA SER A 4 0.56 0.10 -20.79
C SER A 4 0.30 0.69 -19.41
N GLN A 5 -0.94 0.57 -18.94
CA GLN A 5 -1.25 0.65 -17.53
C GLN A 5 -0.55 -0.58 -16.96
N SER A 6 0.74 -0.45 -16.66
CA SER A 6 1.40 -1.35 -15.71
C SER A 6 0.42 -1.44 -14.56
N PRO A 7 -0.13 -2.63 -14.25
CA PRO A 7 -1.04 -2.73 -13.13
C PRO A 7 -0.33 -2.06 -11.98
N THR A 8 -0.99 -1.10 -11.33
CA THR A 8 -0.51 -0.50 -10.10
C THR A 8 -0.60 -1.56 -8.99
N ASP A 9 0.01 -2.71 -9.23
CA ASP A 9 0.64 -3.56 -8.24
C ASP A 9 1.93 -2.82 -7.86
N ALA A 10 1.77 -1.58 -7.40
CA ALA A 10 2.79 -1.00 -6.56
C ALA A 10 2.68 -1.85 -5.30
N ASP A 11 3.57 -2.82 -5.13
CA ASP A 11 3.78 -3.48 -3.85
C ASP A 11 3.93 -2.34 -2.84
N LEU A 12 2.85 -2.07 -2.10
CA LEU A 12 2.78 -0.97 -1.16
C LEU A 12 3.62 -1.41 0.02
N HIS A 13 4.90 -1.07 0.00
CA HIS A 13 5.79 -1.43 1.08
C HIS A 13 5.55 -0.48 2.24
N CYS A 14 5.56 -1.03 3.44
CA CYS A 14 5.49 -0.22 4.63
C CYS A 14 6.84 0.50 4.86
N PRO A 15 6.83 1.76 5.34
CA PRO A 15 8.05 2.47 5.70
C PRO A 15 8.66 2.03 7.04
N ASP A 16 7.85 1.43 7.92
CA ASP A 16 8.24 1.02 9.28
C ASP A 16 8.78 -0.43 9.34
N CYS A 17 8.07 -1.37 8.71
CA CYS A 17 8.44 -2.77 8.52
C CYS A 17 8.94 -3.00 7.08
N THR A 18 9.79 -4.01 6.82
CA THR A 18 10.05 -4.51 5.45
C THR A 18 8.87 -5.28 4.84
N GLY A 19 7.70 -5.20 5.49
CA GLY A 19 6.48 -5.90 5.11
C GLY A 19 5.67 -5.16 4.06
N THR A 20 4.69 -5.87 3.52
CA THR A 20 3.76 -5.36 2.52
C THR A 20 2.49 -4.84 3.19
N LEU A 21 1.97 -3.72 2.70
CA LEU A 21 0.68 -3.16 3.06
C LEU A 21 -0.41 -3.92 2.33
N ALA A 22 -1.37 -4.43 3.08
CA ALA A 22 -2.58 -5.06 2.56
C ALA A 22 -3.79 -4.14 2.80
N VAL A 23 -4.77 -4.21 1.90
CA VAL A 23 -6.04 -3.51 2.10
C VAL A 23 -6.92 -4.32 3.06
N ARG A 24 -7.13 -3.80 4.27
CA ARG A 24 -7.95 -4.34 5.34
C ARG A 24 -9.05 -3.33 5.67
N HIS A 25 -10.32 -3.72 5.51
CA HIS A 25 -11.48 -2.87 5.85
C HIS A 25 -11.46 -1.47 5.19
N ASP A 26 -11.12 -1.40 3.89
CA ASP A 26 -10.98 -0.13 3.14
C ASP A 26 -9.81 0.76 3.59
N ALA A 27 -8.94 0.26 4.49
CA ALA A 27 -7.71 0.91 4.91
C ALA A 27 -6.48 0.09 4.49
N LEU A 28 -5.35 0.74 4.27
CA LEU A 28 -4.06 0.07 4.09
C LEU A 28 -3.45 -0.21 5.46
N GLU A 29 -2.95 -1.44 5.68
CA GLU A 29 -2.32 -1.88 6.92
C GLU A 29 -1.15 -2.84 6.65
N CYS A 30 0.01 -2.66 7.29
CA CYS A 30 1.15 -3.60 7.21
C CYS A 30 0.77 -4.85 8.00
N GLU A 31 0.79 -6.02 7.33
CA GLU A 31 0.45 -7.28 8.00
C GLU A 31 1.52 -7.73 9.00
N GLU A 32 2.75 -7.21 8.87
CA GLU A 32 3.89 -7.59 9.71
C GLU A 32 3.96 -6.76 11.01
N CYS A 33 3.85 -5.43 10.93
CA CYS A 33 3.99 -4.55 12.10
C CYS A 33 2.70 -3.81 12.51
N GLY A 34 1.61 -3.93 11.74
CA GLY A 34 0.35 -3.22 12.00
C GLY A 34 0.40 -1.72 11.68
N TYR A 35 1.38 -1.27 10.88
CA TYR A 35 1.46 0.12 10.46
C TYR A 35 0.30 0.48 9.51
N VAL A 36 -0.47 1.51 9.88
CA VAL A 36 -1.57 2.04 9.08
C VAL A 36 -1.16 3.42 8.55
N PRO A 37 -0.82 3.56 7.25
CA PRO A 37 -0.61 4.87 6.66
C PRO A 37 -1.89 5.69 6.80
N ARG A 38 -1.81 6.83 7.49
CA ARG A 38 -2.86 7.84 7.41
C ARG A 38 -2.82 8.36 5.98
N HIS A 39 -3.85 8.07 5.19
CA HIS A 39 -4.06 8.74 3.91
C HIS A 39 -4.06 10.24 4.19
N GLY A 40 -2.92 10.88 3.95
CA GLY A 40 -2.80 12.33 4.03
C GLY A 40 -3.68 12.89 2.95
N SER A 41 -4.82 13.45 3.34
CA SER A 41 -5.52 14.41 2.49
C SER A 41 -4.64 15.66 2.41
N ASP A 42 -3.89 15.81 1.32
CA ASP A 42 -3.32 17.07 0.84
C ASP A 42 -3.83 17.32 -0.59
#